data_AF-A0A8J4BX77-F1
#
_entry.id   AF-A0A8J4BX77-F1
#
_cell.length_a   1.000
_cell.length_b   1.000
_cell.length_c   1.000
_cell.angle_alpha   90.00
_cell.angle_beta   90.00
_cell.angle_gamma   90.00
#
_symmetry.space_group_name_H-M   'P 1'
#
loop_
_entity.id
_entity.type
_entity.pdbx_description
1 polymer ?
#
loop_
_entity_poly.entity_id
_entity_poly.type
_entity_poly.pdbx_seq_one_letter_code
_entity_poly.pdbx_strand_id
1 'polypeptide(L)'
;MICSALRVVLQVLYNTVAPAASSLLPFFFTLAALGMILGTKLSRKVGGDASTLVRQLPGWGATLLFALSPLPQLVRNLLEPQSLEGLSVGTMLLALLGNALMVPRALLVRDVVWLSGTTWACVAGWGQLFSMFRSVSATTG
;
A
#
# COMPACT_ATOMS: atom_id res chain seq x y z
N MET A 1 13.18 -12.66 4.70
CA MET A 1 11.86 -12.27 4.12
C MET A 1 11.44 -10.84 4.46
N ILE A 2 11.66 -10.33 5.69
CA ILE A 2 11.33 -8.94 6.08
C ILE A 2 12.00 -7.86 5.20
N CYS A 3 13.27 -8.06 4.83
CA CYS A 3 13.99 -7.12 3.97
C CYS A 3 13.37 -6.98 2.57
N SER A 4 12.72 -8.00 2.03
CA SER A 4 12.10 -7.93 0.70
C SER A 4 10.81 -7.11 0.70
N ALA A 5 10.02 -7.16 1.78
CA ALA A 5 8.77 -6.42 1.86
C ALA A 5 9.00 -4.91 1.97
N LEU A 6 9.96 -4.49 2.82
CA LEU A 6 10.32 -3.08 2.95
C LEU A 6 10.89 -2.50 1.63
N ARG A 7 11.69 -3.30 0.92
CA ARG A 7 12.24 -2.96 -0.39
C ARG A 7 11.14 -2.63 -1.40
N VAL A 8 10.11 -3.46 -1.51
CA VAL A 8 9.03 -3.25 -2.48
C VAL A 8 8.15 -2.05 -2.08
N VAL A 9 7.91 -1.79 -0.79
CA VAL A 9 7.17 -0.61 -0.30
C VAL A 9 7.83 0.69 -0.74
N LEU A 10 9.14 0.81 -0.51
CA LEU A 10 9.90 2.02 -0.84
C LEU A 10 10.00 2.23 -2.36
N GLN A 11 10.14 1.14 -3.12
CA GLN A 11 10.16 1.20 -4.58
C GLN A 11 8.82 1.71 -5.14
N VAL A 12 7.69 1.25 -4.58
CA VAL A 12 6.35 1.69 -5.04
C VAL A 12 6.12 3.17 -4.73
N LEU A 13 6.51 3.65 -3.54
CA LEU A 13 6.43 5.06 -3.16
C LEU A 13 7.33 5.96 -4.02
N TYR A 14 8.51 5.48 -4.38
CA TYR A 14 9.44 6.25 -5.20
C TYR A 14 8.98 6.33 -6.66
N ASN A 15 8.52 5.21 -7.23
CA ASN A 15 8.00 5.15 -8.59
C ASN A 15 6.70 5.95 -8.78
N THR A 16 6.00 6.30 -7.69
CA THR A 16 4.81 7.18 -7.75
C THR A 16 5.18 8.66 -7.91
N VAL A 17 6.41 9.07 -7.59
CA VAL A 17 6.87 10.47 -7.66
C VAL A 17 7.94 10.73 -8.73
N ALA A 18 8.66 9.70 -9.18
CA ALA A 18 9.69 9.81 -10.20
C ALA A 18 9.62 8.61 -11.16
N PRO A 19 8.91 8.70 -12.30
CA PRO A 19 8.62 7.55 -13.17
C PRO A 19 9.83 6.95 -13.92
N ALA A 20 11.06 7.43 -13.69
CA ALA A 20 12.19 7.16 -14.59
C ALA A 20 13.58 7.09 -13.92
N ALA A 21 13.72 6.64 -12.66
CA ALA A 21 15.05 6.41 -12.12
C ALA A 21 15.58 5.02 -12.49
N SER A 22 16.52 4.97 -13.43
CA SER A 22 17.23 3.77 -13.89
C SER A 22 18.30 3.26 -12.90
N SER A 23 18.31 3.75 -11.65
CA SER A 23 19.34 3.41 -10.67
C SER A 23 18.73 3.02 -9.32
N LEU A 24 19.19 1.88 -8.79
CA LEU A 24 18.81 1.33 -7.48
C LEU A 24 19.41 2.12 -6.30
N LEU A 25 20.14 3.21 -6.57
CA LEU A 25 20.83 4.01 -5.57
C LEU A 25 19.89 4.67 -4.51
N PRO A 26 18.72 5.24 -4.88
CA PRO A 26 17.77 5.79 -3.91
C PRO A 26 17.19 4.71 -3.00
N PHE A 27 17.07 3.48 -3.53
CA PHE A 27 16.59 2.32 -2.80
C PHE A 27 17.58 1.85 -1.73
N PHE A 28 18.89 1.83 -2.03
CA PHE A 28 19.90 1.52 -1.00
C PHE A 28 19.97 2.60 0.09
N PHE A 29 19.85 3.88 -0.28
CA PHE A 29 19.83 4.99 0.67
C PHE A 29 18.61 4.97 1.60
N THR A 30 17.42 4.73 1.04
CA THR A 30 16.18 4.64 1.84
C THR A 30 16.18 3.41 2.74
N LEU A 31 16.70 2.27 2.28
CA LEU A 31 16.88 1.06 3.10
C LEU A 31 17.85 1.30 4.27
N ALA A 32 18.98 1.98 4.02
CA ALA A 32 19.95 2.34 5.05
C ALA A 32 19.38 3.33 6.08
N ALA A 33 18.64 4.34 5.61
CA ALA A 33 17.99 5.33 6.48
C ALA A 33 16.90 4.70 7.36
N LEU A 34 16.04 3.87 6.79
CA LEU A 34 15.02 3.14 7.55
C LEU A 34 15.64 2.13 8.52
N GLY A 35 16.71 1.44 8.11
CA GLY A 35 17.48 0.56 8.99
C GLY A 35 18.05 1.29 10.21
N MET A 36 18.59 2.49 10.02
CA MET A 36 19.06 3.33 11.14
C MET A 36 17.92 3.83 12.02
N ILE A 37 16.79 4.27 11.45
CA ILE A 37 15.65 4.79 12.22
C ILE A 37 14.96 3.66 13.01
N LEU A 38 14.76 2.49 12.41
CA LEU A 38 14.22 1.32 13.09
C LEU A 38 15.20 0.81 14.15
N GLY A 39 16.50 0.75 13.84
CA GLY A 39 17.53 0.34 14.80
C GLY A 39 17.60 1.26 16.03
N THR A 40 17.51 2.57 15.83
CA THR A 40 17.49 3.54 16.94
C THR A 40 16.20 3.51 17.75
N LYS A 41 15.04 3.22 17.13
CA LYS A 41 13.77 3.07 17.86
C LYS A 41 13.63 1.73 18.57
N LEU A 42 14.13 0.64 18.00
CA LEU A 42 14.20 -0.67 18.65
C LEU A 42 15.19 -0.66 19.82
N SER A 43 16.36 -0.02 19.69
CA SER A 43 17.31 0.17 20.81
C SER A 43 16.77 1.06 21.94
N ARG A 44 15.89 2.03 21.64
CA ARG A 44 15.24 2.84 22.69
C ARG A 44 14.07 2.14 23.37
N LYS A 45 13.52 1.07 22.79
CA LYS A 45 12.38 0.31 23.33
C LYS A 45 12.81 -1.05 23.88
N VAL A 46 13.98 -1.12 24.52
CA VAL A 46 14.53 -2.34 25.14
C VAL A 46 13.80 -2.74 26.44
N GLY A 47 12.83 -1.95 26.92
CA GLY A 47 12.07 -2.24 28.14
C GLY A 47 10.72 -2.95 27.95
N GLY A 48 10.25 -3.20 26.73
CA GLY A 48 8.92 -3.79 26.51
C GLY A 48 8.82 -4.64 25.25
N ASP A 49 8.51 -5.93 25.47
CA ASP A 49 8.08 -6.96 24.52
C ASP A 49 8.49 -6.75 23.03
N ALA A 50 9.79 -6.62 22.80
CA ALA A 50 10.36 -6.54 21.46
C ALA A 50 10.05 -7.80 20.63
N SER A 51 9.77 -8.93 21.28
CA SER A 51 9.46 -10.22 20.65
C SER A 51 8.14 -10.16 19.86
N THR A 52 7.11 -9.51 20.41
CA THR A 52 5.81 -9.35 19.75
C THR A 52 5.90 -8.41 18.53
N LEU A 53 6.70 -7.34 18.61
CA LEU A 53 6.91 -6.45 17.47
C LEU A 53 7.65 -7.16 16.34
N VAL A 54 8.70 -7.91 16.65
CA VAL A 54 9.45 -8.67 15.63
C VAL A 54 8.57 -9.71 14.95
N ARG A 55 7.65 -10.35 15.70
CA ARG A 55 6.68 -11.30 15.15
C ARG A 55 5.63 -10.65 14.25
N GLN A 56 5.26 -9.39 14.51
CA GLN A 56 4.25 -8.65 13.74
C GLN A 56 4.83 -7.90 12.52
N LEU A 57 6.15 -7.67 12.47
CA LEU A 57 6.82 -6.95 11.37
C LEU A 57 6.49 -7.50 9.97
N PRO A 58 6.49 -8.83 9.71
CA PRO A 58 6.12 -9.36 8.39
C PRO A 58 4.67 -9.04 8.01
N GLY A 59 3.75 -9.10 8.97
CA GLY A 59 2.34 -8.78 8.76
C GLY A 59 2.15 -7.32 8.39
N TRP A 60 2.75 -6.40 9.16
CA TRP A 60 2.72 -4.97 8.83
C TRP A 60 3.40 -4.65 7.50
N GLY A 61 4.52 -5.32 7.18
CA GLY A 61 5.19 -5.18 5.89
C GLY A 61 4.30 -5.60 4.73
N ALA A 62 3.60 -6.73 4.85
CA ALA A 62 2.63 -7.17 3.84
C ALA A 62 1.45 -6.20 3.71
N THR A 63 0.88 -5.75 4.84
CA THR A 63 -0.22 -4.76 4.83
C THR A 63 0.20 -3.46 4.13
N LEU A 64 1.39 -2.94 4.40
CA LEU A 64 1.90 -1.74 3.73
C LEU A 64 2.10 -1.97 2.22
N LEU A 65 2.60 -3.13 1.81
CA LEU A 65 2.73 -3.46 0.39
C LEU A 65 1.39 -3.45 -0.33
N PHE A 66 0.39 -4.13 0.23
CA PHE A 66 -0.95 -4.15 -0.34
C PHE A 66 -1.63 -2.78 -0.28
N ALA A 67 -1.36 -2.00 0.77
CA ALA A 67 -1.91 -0.66 0.89
C ALA A 67 -1.39 0.30 -0.19
N LEU A 68 -0.14 0.13 -0.62
CA LEU A 68 0.50 1.01 -1.60
C LEU A 68 0.27 0.60 -3.05
N SER A 69 -0.08 -0.66 -3.30
CA SER A 69 -0.32 -1.16 -4.67
C SER A 69 -1.38 -0.40 -5.49
N PRO A 70 -2.48 0.14 -4.92
CA PRO A 70 -3.43 0.92 -5.71
C PRO A 70 -2.95 2.34 -6.04
N LEU A 71 -1.96 2.90 -5.33
CA LEU A 71 -1.57 4.31 -5.52
C LEU A 71 -1.04 4.64 -6.92
N PRO A 72 -0.14 3.85 -7.54
CA PRO A 72 0.31 4.10 -8.90
C PRO A 72 -0.84 4.15 -9.91
N GLN A 73 -1.80 3.23 -9.82
CA GLN A 73 -2.95 3.24 -10.72
C GLN A 73 -3.85 4.46 -10.48
N LEU A 74 -3.97 4.90 -9.22
CA LEU A 74 -4.77 6.09 -8.87
C LEU A 74 -4.20 7.34 -9.52
N VAL A 75 -2.88 7.50 -9.41
CA VAL A 75 -2.14 8.62 -10.02
C VAL A 75 -2.27 8.58 -11.54
N ARG A 76 -2.09 7.40 -12.16
CA ARG A 76 -2.25 7.24 -13.62
C ARG A 76 -3.66 7.58 -14.09
N ASN A 77 -4.71 7.14 -13.38
CA ASN A 77 -6.09 7.49 -13.73
C ASN A 77 -6.34 9.00 -13.73
N LEU A 78 -5.64 9.76 -12.87
CA LEU A 78 -5.78 11.21 -12.76
C LEU A 78 -4.92 11.99 -13.77
N LEU A 79 -3.76 11.47 -14.16
CA LEU A 79 -2.80 12.14 -15.06
C LEU A 79 -2.95 11.71 -16.54
N GLU A 80 -3.38 10.47 -16.79
CA GLU A 80 -3.40 9.83 -18.11
C GLU A 80 -4.79 9.19 -18.35
N PRO A 81 -5.80 9.94 -18.85
CA PRO A 81 -7.15 9.41 -19.04
C PRO A 81 -7.23 8.17 -19.96
N GLN A 82 -6.26 8.00 -20.86
CA GLN A 82 -6.14 6.83 -21.74
C GLN A 82 -5.82 5.53 -20.97
N SER A 83 -5.30 5.61 -19.74
CA SER A 83 -5.01 4.40 -18.94
C SER A 83 -6.28 3.67 -18.47
N LEU A 84 -7.46 4.26 -18.67
CA LEU A 84 -8.75 3.72 -18.25
C LEU A 84 -9.29 2.60 -19.15
N GLU A 85 -8.84 2.48 -20.40
CA GLU A 85 -9.41 1.53 -21.37
C GLU A 85 -9.27 0.05 -20.96
N GLY A 86 -8.34 -0.28 -20.06
CA GLY A 86 -8.13 -1.63 -19.52
C GLY A 86 -8.73 -1.87 -18.13
N LEU A 87 -9.39 -0.89 -17.52
CA LEU A 87 -9.85 -0.95 -16.13
C LEU A 87 -11.31 -1.39 -16.03
N SER A 88 -11.55 -2.55 -15.41
CA SER A 88 -12.90 -3.08 -15.16
C SER A 88 -13.47 -2.58 -13.83
N VAL A 89 -14.55 -1.78 -13.91
CA VAL A 89 -15.35 -1.35 -12.75
C VAL A 89 -15.90 -2.55 -11.97
N GLY A 90 -16.36 -3.59 -12.68
CA GLY A 90 -16.90 -4.81 -12.05
C GLY A 90 -15.86 -5.54 -11.21
N THR A 91 -14.63 -5.69 -11.72
CA THR A 91 -13.53 -6.32 -10.99
C THR A 91 -13.14 -5.50 -9.76
N MET A 92 -13.14 -4.17 -9.86
CA MET A 92 -12.86 -3.29 -8.72
C MET A 92 -13.93 -3.37 -7.63
N LEU A 93 -15.22 -3.42 -8.00
CA LEU A 93 -16.32 -3.61 -7.05
C LEU A 93 -16.25 -4.97 -6.36
N LEU A 94 -15.95 -6.04 -7.09
CA LEU A 94 -15.75 -7.37 -6.52
C LEU A 94 -14.56 -7.39 -5.55
N ALA A 95 -13.45 -6.73 -5.89
CA ALA A 95 -12.30 -6.60 -5.00
C ALA A 95 -12.63 -5.79 -3.73
N LEU A 96 -13.43 -4.73 -3.84
CA LEU A 96 -13.88 -3.92 -2.71
C LEU A 96 -14.80 -4.73 -1.79
N LEU A 97 -15.75 -5.48 -2.36
CA LEU A 97 -16.63 -6.37 -1.61
C LEU A 97 -15.83 -7.45 -0.88
N GLY A 98 -14.86 -8.07 -1.56
CA GLY A 98 -13.97 -9.07 -0.95
C GLY A 98 -13.22 -8.52 0.26
N ASN A 99 -12.68 -7.31 0.17
CA ASN A 99 -12.01 -6.65 1.31
C ASN A 99 -13.00 -6.28 2.42
N ALA A 100 -14.19 -5.80 2.09
CA ALA A 100 -15.22 -5.48 3.07
C ALA A 100 -15.68 -6.71 3.87
N LEU A 101 -15.83 -7.86 3.20
CA LEU A 101 -16.18 -9.13 3.86
C LEU A 101 -15.09 -9.64 4.81
N MET A 102 -13.84 -9.17 4.67
CA MET A 102 -12.75 -9.52 5.59
C MET A 102 -12.74 -8.69 6.87
N VAL A 103 -13.47 -7.57 6.93
CA VAL A 103 -13.55 -6.71 8.12
C VAL A 103 -14.20 -7.44 9.32
N PRO A 104 -15.36 -8.11 9.20
CA PRO A 104 -15.93 -8.88 10.30
C PRO A 104 -14.97 -9.96 10.83
N ARG A 105 -14.28 -10.69 9.93
CA ARG A 105 -13.27 -11.68 10.32
C ARG A 105 -12.14 -11.06 11.12
N ALA A 106 -11.63 -9.91 10.69
CA ALA A 106 -10.55 -9.22 11.38
C ALA A 106 -10.97 -8.74 12.78
N LEU A 107 -12.21 -8.27 12.93
CA LEU A 107 -12.78 -7.87 14.22
C LEU A 107 -12.94 -9.05 15.18
N LEU A 108 -13.47 -10.18 14.70
CA LEU A 108 -13.68 -11.39 15.52
C LEU A 108 -12.37 -11.98 16.05
N VAL A 109 -11.32 -12.00 15.22
CA VAL A 109 -10.00 -12.53 15.58
C VAL A 109 -9.13 -11.50 16.31
N ARG A 110 -9.58 -10.23 16.37
CA ARG A 110 -8.83 -9.08 16.92
C ARG A 110 -7.47 -8.87 16.22
N ASP A 111 -7.45 -9.10 14.92
CA ASP A 111 -6.26 -8.94 14.08
C ASP A 111 -6.18 -7.50 13.54
N VAL A 112 -5.48 -6.64 14.29
CA VAL A 112 -5.34 -5.20 13.97
C VAL A 112 -4.61 -4.97 12.63
N VAL A 113 -3.66 -5.84 12.31
CA VAL A 113 -2.87 -5.75 11.06
C VAL A 113 -3.77 -5.99 9.86
N TRP A 114 -4.64 -6.99 9.94
CA TRP A 114 -5.60 -7.30 8.89
C TRP A 114 -6.76 -6.31 8.83
N LEU A 115 -7.22 -5.83 9.98
CA LEU A 115 -8.28 -4.82 10.05
C LEU A 115 -7.84 -3.52 9.36
N SER A 116 -6.62 -3.06 9.64
CA SER A 116 -6.08 -1.84 9.02
C SER A 116 -5.92 -2.00 7.50
N GLY A 117 -5.40 -3.13 7.03
CA GLY A 117 -5.24 -3.41 5.61
C GLY A 117 -6.56 -3.47 4.85
N THR A 118 -7.54 -4.21 5.36
CA THR A 118 -8.86 -4.36 4.72
C THR A 118 -9.65 -3.06 4.72
N THR A 119 -9.59 -2.28 5.80
CA THR A 119 -10.21 -0.95 5.89
C THR A 119 -9.59 0.01 4.86
N TRP A 120 -8.26 0.06 4.77
CA TRP A 120 -7.58 0.89 3.78
C TRP A 120 -7.90 0.45 2.35
N ALA A 121 -7.93 -0.86 2.06
CA ALA A 121 -8.26 -1.38 0.74
C ALA A 121 -9.66 -0.93 0.28
N CYS A 122 -10.64 -0.85 1.18
CA CYS A 122 -11.95 -0.29 0.88
C CYS A 122 -11.87 1.21 0.52
N VAL A 123 -11.12 2.00 1.29
CA VAL A 123 -10.94 3.44 1.03
C VAL A 123 -10.24 3.68 -0.31
N ALA A 124 -9.14 2.96 -0.56
CA ALA A 124 -8.39 3.07 -1.81
C ALA A 124 -9.22 2.58 -3.02
N GLY A 125 -10.03 1.53 -2.85
CA GLY A 125 -10.95 1.06 -3.89
C GLY A 125 -12.02 2.09 -4.26
N TRP A 126 -12.59 2.80 -3.28
CA TRP A 126 -13.47 3.93 -3.55
C TRP A 126 -12.73 5.08 -4.24
N GLY A 127 -11.50 5.38 -3.84
CA GLY A 127 -10.65 6.37 -4.52
C GLY A 127 -10.39 6.03 -5.99
N GLN A 128 -10.13 4.75 -6.30
CA GLN A 128 -9.99 4.27 -7.67
C GLN A 128 -11.24 4.51 -8.49
N LEU A 129 -12.40 4.05 -8.01
CA LEU A 129 -13.67 4.23 -8.71
C LEU A 129 -14.00 5.71 -8.94
N PHE A 130 -13.74 6.56 -7.95
CA PHE A 130 -13.91 8.01 -8.08
C PHE A 130 -12.99 8.61 -9.16
N SER A 131 -11.71 8.19 -9.20
CA SER A 131 -10.77 8.67 -10.22
C SER A 131 -11.21 8.32 -11.65
N MET A 132 -11.79 7.13 -11.84
CA MET A 132 -12.32 6.72 -13.13
C MET A 132 -13.53 7.58 -13.53
N PHE A 133 -14.48 7.80 -12.61
CA PHE A 133 -15.65 8.63 -12.86
C PHE A 133 -15.27 10.07 -13.25
N ARG A 134 -14.29 10.65 -12.54
CA ARG A 134 -13.74 11.99 -12.82
C ARG A 134 -13.07 12.08 -14.19
N SER A 135 -12.34 11.06 -14.60
CA SER A 135 -11.55 11.06 -15.84
C SER A 135 -12.37 10.71 -17.08
N VAL A 136 -13.47 9.96 -16.95
CA VAL A 136 -14.45 9.76 -18.04
C VAL A 136 -15.12 11.07 -18.45
N SER A 137 -15.34 12.00 -17.50
CA SER A 137 -15.96 13.31 -17.76
C SER A 137 -15.08 14.26 -18.58
N ALA A 138 -13.77 14.02 -18.71
CA ALA A 138 -12.85 14.92 -19.42
C ALA A 138 -12.84 14.70 -20.95
N THR A 139 -13.36 13.57 -21.44
CA THR A 139 -13.35 13.20 -22.87
C THR A 139 -14.75 12.99 -23.47
N THR A 140 -15.81 13.04 -22.65
CA THR A 140 -17.22 12.93 -23.12
C THR A 140 -18.13 14.04 -22.59
N GLY A 141 -17.56 15.18 -22.22
CA GLY A 141 -18.27 16.46 -22.06
C GLY A 141 -18.07 17.33 -23.29
#